data_AF-A0A970LEG5-F1
#
_entry.id   AF-A0A970LEG5-F1
#
_cell.length_a   1.000
_cell.length_b   1.000
_cell.length_c   1.000
_cell.angle_alpha   90.00
_cell.angle_beta   90.00
_cell.angle_gamma   90.00
#
_symmetry.space_group_name_H-M   'P 1'
#
loop_
_entity.id
_entity.type
_entity.pdbx_description
1 polymer ?
#
loop_
_entity_poly.entity_id
_entity_poly.type
_entity_poly.pdbx_seq_one_letter_code
_entity_poly.pdbx_strand_id
1 'polypeptide(L)'
;MNRIKSPLFPDTLEDVIYQPKAFTCVEDGQINLKPDEESYRAAIDAIRGIDPTNGCLFYYNPKTATSRWMHNRSSEYRETIGNHVFMK
;
A
#
# COMPACT_ATOMS: atom_id res chain seq x y z
N MET A 1 -0.42 -3.92 6.25
CA MET A 1 -0.40 -5.26 6.90
C MET A 1 0.42 -6.28 6.12
N ASN A 2 0.17 -6.49 4.82
CA ASN A 2 0.90 -7.50 4.04
C ASN A 2 2.42 -7.32 4.03
N ARG A 3 2.90 -6.07 3.96
CA ARG A 3 4.33 -5.75 4.10
C ARG A 3 4.92 -6.24 5.43
N ILE A 4 4.26 -5.95 6.55
CA ILE A 4 4.69 -6.42 7.89
C ILE A 4 4.79 -7.95 7.97
N LYS A 5 3.93 -8.68 7.24
CA LYS A 5 3.93 -10.15 7.21
C LYS A 5 4.94 -10.73 6.23
N SER A 6 5.57 -9.91 5.39
CA SER A 6 6.45 -10.36 4.32
C SER A 6 7.91 -10.23 4.74
N PRO A 7 8.75 -11.26 4.52
CA PRO A 7 10.18 -11.18 4.85
C PRO A 7 10.97 -10.21 3.97
N LEU A 8 10.32 -9.59 2.97
CA LEU A 8 10.91 -8.61 2.06
C LEU A 8 10.84 -7.18 2.59
N PHE A 9 10.11 -6.95 3.69
CA PHE A 9 9.85 -5.65 4.26
C PHE A 9 10.14 -5.67 5.76
N PRO A 10 10.26 -4.49 6.40
CA PRO A 10 10.39 -4.39 7.85
C PRO A 10 9.19 -4.98 8.59
N ASP A 11 9.47 -5.41 9.82
CA ASP A 11 8.55 -6.20 10.64
C ASP A 11 7.66 -5.31 11.52
N THR A 12 7.81 -3.98 11.47
CA THR A 12 7.05 -3.02 12.27
C THR A 12 6.20 -2.10 11.39
N LEU A 13 5.07 -1.65 11.94
CA LEU A 13 4.18 -0.72 11.24
C LEU A 13 4.87 0.61 10.95
N GLU A 14 5.63 1.12 11.92
CA GLU A 14 6.36 2.38 11.81
C GLU A 14 7.39 2.30 10.69
N ASP A 15 8.25 1.27 10.69
CA ASP A 15 9.27 1.12 9.67
C ASP A 15 8.66 0.98 8.27
N VAL A 16 7.56 0.24 8.13
CA VAL A 16 6.85 0.09 6.85
C VAL A 16 6.29 1.43 6.36
N ILE A 17 5.69 2.23 7.25
CA ILE A 17 5.10 3.54 6.90
C ILE A 17 6.19 4.55 6.52
N TYR A 18 7.28 4.59 7.28
CA TYR A 18 8.36 5.56 7.09
C TYR A 18 9.43 5.14 6.08
N GLN A 19 9.25 4.01 5.39
CA GLN A 19 10.11 3.67 4.25
C GLN A 19 10.12 4.81 3.22
N PRO A 20 11.30 5.27 2.77
CA PRO A 20 11.39 6.38 1.83
C PRO A 20 10.54 6.14 0.57
N LYS A 21 9.69 7.12 0.23
CA LYS A 21 8.79 7.10 -0.94
C LYS A 21 7.76 5.96 -0.94
N ALA A 22 7.53 5.29 0.19
CA ALA A 22 6.54 4.23 0.30
C ALA A 22 5.10 4.77 0.35
N PHE A 23 4.90 5.91 1.02
CA PHE A 23 3.61 6.57 1.19
C PHE A 23 3.77 8.08 1.04
N THR A 24 3.05 8.68 0.09
CA THR A 24 3.16 10.11 -0.22
C THR A 24 2.72 11.00 0.94
N CYS A 25 1.75 10.55 1.75
CA CYS A 25 1.26 11.29 2.91
C CYS A 25 2.33 11.55 3.98
N VAL A 26 3.42 10.77 4.01
CA VAL A 26 4.58 11.01 4.88
C VAL A 26 5.40 12.18 4.36
N GLU A 27 5.70 12.19 3.05
CA GLU A 27 6.45 13.27 2.40
C GLU A 27 5.64 14.58 2.35
N ASP A 28 4.33 14.48 2.16
CA ASP A 28 3.41 15.63 2.13
C ASP A 28 3.08 16.19 3.53
N GLY A 29 3.61 15.59 4.60
CA GLY A 29 3.39 16.01 5.99
C GLY A 29 1.98 15.77 6.53
N GLN A 30 1.15 15.03 5.78
CA GLN A 30 -0.25 14.75 6.13
C GLN A 30 -0.40 13.64 7.18
N ILE A 31 0.68 12.93 7.50
CA ILE A 31 0.67 11.79 8.43
C ILE A 31 0.13 12.13 9.84
N ASN A 32 0.27 13.39 10.27
CA ASN A 32 -0.18 13.87 11.58
C ASN A 32 -1.59 14.50 11.56
N LEU A 33 -2.27 14.48 10.41
CA LEU A 33 -3.63 14.99 10.30
C LEU A 33 -4.64 13.99 10.88
N LYS A 34 -5.78 14.51 11.33
CA LYS A 34 -6.89 13.65 11.76
C LYS A 34 -7.43 12.91 10.53
N PRO A 35 -7.42 11.56 10.52
CA PRO A 35 -7.98 10.80 9.42
C PRO A 35 -9.50 10.98 9.34
N ASP A 36 -10.04 10.86 8.14
CA ASP A 36 -11.48 10.76 7.96
C ASP A 36 -12.02 9.42 8.49
N GLU A 37 -13.34 9.35 8.68
CA GLU A 37 -13.99 8.17 9.29
C GLU A 37 -13.91 6.93 8.41
N GLU A 38 -13.95 7.10 7.08
CA GLU A 38 -13.91 5.98 6.13
C GLU A 38 -12.52 5.33 6.13
N SER A 39 -11.46 6.13 6.04
CA SER A 39 -10.07 5.73 6.14
C SER A 39 -9.79 5.00 7.45
N TYR A 40 -10.35 5.49 8.56
CA TYR A 40 -10.19 4.85 9.86
C TYR A 40 -10.88 3.47 9.92
N ARG A 41 -12.10 3.35 9.40
CA ARG A 41 -12.81 2.06 9.31
C ARG A 41 -12.06 1.07 8.41
N ALA A 42 -11.59 1.52 7.25
CA ALA A 42 -10.81 0.70 6.33
C ALA A 42 -9.51 0.17 6.98
N ALA A 43 -8.84 0.98 7.79
CA ALA A 43 -7.66 0.55 8.54
C ALA A 43 -8.00 -0.54 9.58
N ILE A 44 -9.11 -0.40 10.29
CA ILE A 44 -9.59 -1.42 11.24
C ILE A 44 -9.90 -2.73 10.52
N ASP A 45 -10.59 -2.69 9.39
CA ASP A 45 -10.93 -3.88 8.61
C ASP A 45 -9.67 -4.60 8.11
N ALA A 46 -8.66 -3.85 7.66
CA ALA A 46 -7.37 -4.42 7.27
C ALA A 46 -6.63 -5.07 8.46
N ILE A 47 -6.69 -4.47 9.66
CA ILE A 47 -6.13 -5.07 10.89
C ILE A 47 -6.87 -6.36 11.26
N ARG A 48 -8.19 -6.42 11.06
CA ARG A 48 -9.02 -7.61 11.26
C ARG A 48 -8.79 -8.70 10.21
N GLY A 49 -7.99 -8.43 9.19
CA GLY A 49 -7.60 -9.40 8.16
C GLY A 49 -8.46 -9.39 6.91
N ILE A 50 -9.32 -8.38 6.74
CA ILE A 50 -10.03 -8.19 5.47
C ILE A 50 -9.02 -7.64 4.46
N ASP A 51 -8.67 -8.45 3.47
CA ASP A 51 -7.74 -8.08 2.41
C ASP A 51 -8.34 -8.34 1.01
N PRO A 52 -8.90 -7.31 0.35
CA PRO A 52 -9.45 -7.44 -0.99
C PRO A 52 -8.35 -7.59 -2.06
N THR A 53 -7.08 -7.39 -1.71
CA THR A 53 -5.93 -7.45 -2.61
C THR A 53 -5.27 -8.82 -2.63
N ASN A 54 -5.79 -9.78 -1.86
CA ASN A 54 -5.29 -11.15 -1.81
C ASN A 54 -3.79 -11.24 -1.43
N GLY A 55 -3.27 -10.37 -0.57
CA GLY A 55 -1.86 -10.42 -0.13
C GLY A 55 -0.90 -9.59 -0.98
N CYS A 56 -1.37 -8.62 -1.78
CA CYS A 56 -0.49 -7.75 -2.56
C CYS A 56 0.45 -6.91 -1.66
N LEU A 57 1.65 -6.65 -2.17
CA LEU A 57 2.72 -5.90 -1.49
C LEU A 57 2.98 -4.53 -2.15
N PHE A 58 2.61 -4.41 -3.43
CA PHE A 58 2.80 -3.22 -4.24
C PHE A 58 1.47 -2.75 -4.80
N TYR A 59 1.37 -1.45 -5.01
CA TYR A 59 0.31 -0.86 -5.79
C TYR A 59 0.84 0.34 -6.57
N TYR A 60 0.19 0.68 -7.67
CA TYR A 60 0.47 1.92 -8.40
C TYR A 60 -0.77 2.39 -9.14
N ASN A 61 -0.84 3.70 -9.40
CA ASN A 61 -1.86 4.27 -10.28
C ASN A 61 -1.31 4.29 -11.71
N PRO A 62 -1.84 3.49 -12.66
CA PRO A 62 -1.29 3.41 -14.01
C PRO A 62 -1.41 4.71 -14.80
N LYS A 63 -2.27 5.64 -14.40
CA LYS A 63 -2.44 6.95 -15.05
C LYS A 63 -1.37 7.97 -14.64
N THR A 64 -0.87 7.88 -13.40
CA THR A 64 0.05 8.89 -12.84
C THR A 64 1.45 8.34 -12.54
N ALA A 65 1.60 7.03 -12.37
CA ALA A 65 2.87 6.42 -12.03
C ALA A 65 3.85 6.48 -13.21
N THR A 66 5.03 7.04 -12.94
CA THR A 66 6.15 7.12 -13.89
C THR A 66 7.17 5.97 -13.74
N SER A 67 7.00 5.13 -12.71
CA SER A 67 7.92 4.02 -12.43
C SER A 67 7.84 2.93 -13.50
N ARG A 68 8.85 2.89 -14.39
CA ARG A 68 8.99 1.83 -15.42
C ARG A 68 9.04 0.43 -14.82
N TRP A 69 9.63 0.30 -13.63
CA TRP A 69 9.69 -0.99 -12.94
C TRP A 69 8.31 -1.48 -12.53
N MET A 70 7.42 -0.62 -12.03
CA MET A 70 6.04 -1.01 -11.68
C MET A 70 5.24 -1.46 -12.91
N HIS A 71 5.42 -0.75 -14.04
CA HIS A 71 4.75 -1.09 -15.30
C HIS A 71 5.23 -2.42 -15.89
N ASN A 72 6.53 -2.69 -15.82
CA ASN A 72 7.14 -3.87 -16.46
C ASN A 72 7.34 -5.06 -15.51
N ARG A 73 7.04 -4.92 -14.22
CA ARG A 73 7.18 -6.00 -13.25
C ARG A 73 6.17 -7.09 -13.57
N SER A 74 6.69 -8.27 -13.95
CA SER A 74 5.93 -9.51 -13.94
C SER A 74 5.50 -9.80 -12.51
N SER A 75 4.22 -10.08 -12.31
CA SER A 75 3.64 -10.40 -11.01
C SER A 75 2.78 -11.64 -11.14
N GLU A 76 2.87 -12.52 -10.14
CA GLU A 76 2.08 -13.73 -10.04
C GLU A 76 0.58 -13.41 -9.90
N TYR A 77 0.24 -12.26 -9.34
CA TYR A 77 -1.15 -11.82 -9.18
C TYR A 77 -1.27 -10.31 -9.35
N ARG A 78 -2.27 -9.90 -10.11
CA ARG A 78 -2.57 -8.49 -10.38
C ARG A 78 -4.08 -8.26 -10.33
N GLU A 79 -4.49 -7.26 -9.55
CA GLU A 79 -5.90 -6.88 -9.39
C GLU A 79 -6.06 -5.37 -9.53
N THR A 80 -7.17 -4.90 -10.09
CA THR A 80 -7.45 -3.46 -10.20
C THR A 80 -8.63 -3.08 -9.33
N ILE A 81 -8.40 -2.21 -8.36
CA ILE A 81 -9.45 -1.68 -7.48
C ILE A 81 -9.43 -0.17 -7.59
N GLY A 82 -10.50 0.40 -8.16
CA GLY A 82 -10.59 1.83 -8.46
C GLY A 82 -9.48 2.28 -9.41
N ASN A 83 -8.69 3.27 -9.00
CA ASN A 83 -7.59 3.81 -9.79
C ASN A 83 -6.23 3.12 -9.52
N HIS A 84 -6.19 2.06 -8.73
CA HIS A 84 -4.94 1.40 -8.34
C HIS A 84 -4.88 -0.02 -8.86
N VAL A 85 -3.70 -0.39 -9.36
CA VAL A 85 -3.32 -1.76 -9.69
C VAL A 85 -2.49 -2.31 -8.55
N PHE A 86 -2.92 -3.42 -7.96
CA PHE A 86 -2.27 -4.12 -6.86
C PHE A 86 -1.49 -5.32 -7.40
N MET A 87 -0.32 -5.61 -6.82
CA MET A 87 0.56 -6.68 -7.27
C MET A 87 1.27 -7.41 -6.10
N LYS A 88 1.54 -8.69 -6.32
CA LYS A 88 2.46 -9.51 -5.51
C LYS A 88 3.91 -9.39 -6.01
#